data_AF-A0A9E4M4N9-F1
#
_entry.id   AF-A0A9E4M4N9-F1
#
_cell.length_a   1.000
_cell.length_b   1.000
_cell.length_c   1.000
_cell.angle_alpha   90.00
_cell.angle_beta   90.00
_cell.angle_gamma   90.00
#
_symmetry.space_group_name_H-M   'P 1'
#
loop_
_entity.id
_entity.type
_entity.pdbx_description
1 polymer ?
#
loop_
_entity_poly.entity_id
_entity_poly.type
_entity_poly.pdbx_seq_one_letter_code
_entity_poly.pdbx_strand_id
1 'polypeptide(L)'
;LGLSHDHHGQHLLPVGTVYDPFVLRGLDAFIYSLYNDARFVVAGTPSGITLAPEGGAHQSTVTAGVGAELPALTYFEPAYATEVDWLLCAALDGLSRPDGESAYFRLSTRPLDQAPFAAAAERLGTDELRRQVLSGGYQLRPAPLTDRPGVTLVTTGVMAPEALAAAEALGEEGVDAAVVHLTSPDLTYRSWQGTYRAAAAAATVVRRPSRMHQLIPPEERHRPVVSVHDASSHALAWLGAAVGSRHIPLGVDRFGESGTIADLHAIAGISTGDIVNAALIAVYESTEGG
;
A
#
# COMPACT_ATOMS: atom_id res chain seq x y z
N LEU A 1 27.54 -6.38 3.43
CA LEU A 1 27.46 -5.41 2.31
C LEU A 1 26.93 -4.06 2.77
N GLY A 2 25.78 -3.99 3.46
CA GLY A 2 25.18 -2.72 3.88
C GLY A 2 25.94 -1.88 4.93
N LEU A 3 27.02 -2.41 5.50
CA LEU A 3 27.93 -1.71 6.44
C LEU A 3 29.31 -1.44 5.81
N SER A 4 29.44 -1.58 4.49
CA SER A 4 30.73 -1.44 3.81
C SER A 4 31.37 -0.06 3.99
N HIS A 5 30.55 0.99 4.11
CA HIS A 5 31.07 2.33 4.39
C HIS A 5 31.76 2.39 5.75
N ASP A 6 31.14 1.85 6.79
CA ASP A 6 31.67 1.96 8.15
C ASP A 6 32.85 1.03 8.40
N HIS A 7 32.84 -0.15 7.78
CA HIS A 7 33.94 -1.13 7.94
C HIS A 7 35.10 -0.90 6.99
N HIS A 8 34.87 -0.31 5.81
CA HIS A 8 35.86 -0.27 4.73
C HIS A 8 36.00 1.11 4.05
N GLY A 9 35.26 2.12 4.49
CA GLY A 9 35.30 3.46 3.89
C GLY A 9 34.74 3.52 2.45
N GLN A 10 33.99 2.51 2.03
CA GLN A 10 33.45 2.39 0.67
C GLN A 10 31.93 2.25 0.69
N HIS A 11 31.23 3.20 0.07
CA HIS A 11 29.80 3.10 -0.15
C HIS A 11 29.49 2.05 -1.22
N LEU A 12 28.70 1.06 -0.83
CA LEU A 12 28.04 0.13 -1.73
C LEU A 12 26.53 0.37 -1.63
N LEU A 13 25.80 0.05 -2.70
CA LEU A 13 24.34 0.10 -2.76
C LEU A 13 23.81 -1.32 -2.98
N PRO A 14 23.72 -2.16 -1.94
CA PRO A 14 23.34 -3.55 -2.09
C PRO A 14 21.87 -3.65 -2.46
N VAL A 15 21.57 -4.37 -3.55
CA VAL A 15 20.21 -4.71 -3.96
C VAL A 15 20.09 -6.22 -4.02
N GLY A 16 19.21 -6.79 -3.20
CA GLY A 16 18.93 -8.23 -3.16
C GLY A 16 17.51 -8.54 -3.62
N THR A 17 17.32 -9.68 -4.28
CA THR A 17 15.99 -10.19 -4.64
C THR A 17 15.78 -11.54 -3.98
N VAL A 18 14.60 -11.77 -3.43
CA VAL A 18 14.21 -13.02 -2.79
C VAL A 18 12.72 -13.25 -3.05
N TYR A 19 12.26 -14.49 -2.99
CA TYR A 19 10.82 -14.74 -2.94
C TYR A 19 10.24 -14.09 -1.69
N ASP A 20 9.15 -13.34 -1.83
CA ASP A 20 8.50 -12.64 -0.73
C ASP A 20 8.26 -13.51 0.52
N PRO A 21 7.66 -14.73 0.40
CA PRO A 21 7.46 -15.62 1.56
C PRO A 21 8.78 -16.06 2.24
N PHE A 22 9.93 -15.91 1.57
CA PHE A 22 11.23 -16.34 2.09
C PHE A 22 11.95 -15.23 2.84
N VAL A 23 11.46 -13.98 2.80
CA VAL A 23 11.90 -12.92 3.74
C VAL A 23 11.76 -13.42 5.19
N LEU A 24 10.65 -14.09 5.49
CA LEU A 24 10.40 -14.68 6.82
C LEU A 24 11.37 -15.82 7.16
N ARG A 25 11.92 -16.53 6.17
CA ARG A 25 12.92 -17.59 6.41
C ARG A 25 14.29 -17.02 6.78
N GLY A 26 14.58 -15.79 6.40
CA GLY A 26 15.78 -15.03 6.76
C GLY A 26 15.53 -13.94 7.81
N LEU A 27 14.41 -13.98 8.53
CA LEU A 27 13.92 -12.85 9.33
C LEU A 27 14.91 -12.40 10.41
N ASP A 28 15.54 -13.33 11.12
CA ASP A 28 16.52 -12.97 12.16
C ASP A 28 17.67 -12.16 11.56
N ALA A 29 18.27 -12.65 10.47
CA ALA A 29 19.35 -11.94 9.79
C ALA A 29 18.90 -10.57 9.26
N PHE A 30 17.65 -10.48 8.79
CA PHE A 30 17.04 -9.23 8.34
C PHE A 30 16.92 -8.21 9.48
N ILE A 31 16.34 -8.62 10.61
CA ILE A 31 16.18 -7.78 11.80
C ILE A 31 17.54 -7.36 12.36
N TYR A 32 18.49 -8.29 12.51
CA TYR A 32 19.83 -7.95 13.00
C TYR A 32 20.55 -7.01 12.04
N SER A 33 20.36 -7.15 10.73
CA SER A 33 20.95 -6.21 9.76
C SER A 33 20.41 -4.80 9.95
N LEU A 34 19.09 -4.64 10.10
CA LEU A 34 18.46 -3.34 10.36
C LEU A 34 18.88 -2.76 11.72
N TYR A 35 18.93 -3.60 12.76
CA TYR A 35 19.37 -3.19 14.10
C TYR A 35 20.81 -2.67 14.12
N ASN A 36 21.68 -3.26 13.29
CA ASN A 36 23.06 -2.81 13.11
C ASN A 36 23.18 -1.64 12.11
N ASP A 37 22.07 -1.05 11.68
CA ASP A 37 22.01 0.10 10.77
C ASP A 37 22.55 -0.19 9.34
N ALA A 38 22.50 -1.46 8.91
CA ALA A 38 22.92 -1.82 7.57
C ALA A 38 21.99 -1.18 6.51
N ARG A 39 22.60 -0.65 5.44
CA ARG A 39 21.92 0.00 4.30
C ARG A 39 21.78 -0.95 3.11
N PHE A 40 20.57 -1.26 2.69
CA PHE A 40 20.29 -2.13 1.54
C PHE A 40 18.88 -1.91 0.97
N VAL A 41 18.68 -2.37 -0.26
CA VAL A 41 17.35 -2.60 -0.84
C VAL A 41 17.12 -4.11 -0.96
N VAL A 42 15.96 -4.57 -0.53
CA VAL A 42 15.49 -5.94 -0.80
C VAL A 42 14.17 -5.89 -1.58
N ALA A 43 14.06 -6.72 -2.61
CA ALA A 43 12.82 -6.95 -3.33
C ALA A 43 12.32 -8.37 -3.06
N GLY A 44 11.18 -8.46 -2.38
CA GLY A 44 10.40 -9.68 -2.21
C GLY A 44 9.48 -9.85 -3.40
N THR A 45 9.80 -10.82 -4.26
CA THR A 45 9.05 -11.07 -5.50
C THR A 45 9.06 -12.55 -5.84
N PRO A 46 7.92 -13.12 -6.25
CA PRO A 46 6.58 -12.53 -6.25
C PRO A 46 5.96 -12.48 -4.83
N SER A 47 5.16 -11.45 -4.56
CA SER A 47 4.42 -11.25 -3.31
C SER A 47 2.95 -11.63 -3.42
N GLY A 48 2.35 -12.00 -2.29
CA GLY A 48 0.91 -12.22 -2.12
C GLY A 48 0.43 -13.60 -2.56
N ILE A 49 -0.89 -13.78 -2.69
CA ILE A 49 -1.53 -14.97 -3.26
C ILE A 49 -1.65 -14.90 -4.78
N THR A 50 -1.41 -13.74 -5.38
CA THR A 50 -1.45 -13.57 -6.84
C THR A 50 -0.36 -14.39 -7.55
N LEU A 51 0.62 -14.93 -6.82
CA LEU A 51 1.45 -16.07 -7.24
C LEU A 51 0.63 -17.38 -7.21
N ALA A 52 -0.40 -17.44 -8.04
CA ALA A 52 -1.47 -18.41 -7.89
C ALA A 52 -1.07 -19.90 -8.08
N PRO A 53 -0.22 -20.26 -9.08
CA PRO A 53 0.09 -21.68 -9.30
C PRO A 53 1.03 -22.31 -8.26
N GLU A 54 1.90 -21.53 -7.62
CA GLU A 54 2.98 -22.06 -6.76
C GLU A 54 2.50 -22.55 -5.37
N GLY A 55 1.25 -22.22 -5.03
CA GLY A 55 0.57 -22.72 -3.84
C GLY A 55 1.01 -22.07 -2.53
N GLY A 56 0.31 -22.42 -1.44
CA GLY A 56 0.39 -21.70 -0.16
C GLY A 56 1.78 -21.60 0.48
N ALA A 57 2.71 -22.52 0.18
CA ALA A 57 4.08 -22.45 0.70
C ALA A 57 4.92 -21.32 0.08
N HIS A 58 4.48 -20.80 -1.07
CA HIS A 58 5.09 -19.71 -1.84
C HIS A 58 4.24 -18.43 -1.86
N GLN A 59 3.12 -18.43 -1.13
CA GLN A 59 2.28 -17.25 -0.98
C GLN A 59 2.56 -16.56 0.35
N SER A 60 2.52 -15.23 0.35
CA SER A 60 2.95 -14.42 1.50
C SER A 60 1.84 -13.48 1.94
N THR A 61 1.39 -13.60 3.19
CA THR A 61 0.33 -12.76 3.76
C THR A 61 0.83 -11.79 4.84
N VAL A 62 1.81 -12.22 5.65
CA VAL A 62 2.31 -11.47 6.82
C VAL A 62 3.47 -10.52 6.47
N THR A 63 4.10 -10.69 5.31
CA THR A 63 5.29 -9.93 4.90
C THR A 63 5.04 -8.42 4.76
N ALA A 64 3.80 -8.01 4.45
CA ALA A 64 3.40 -6.60 4.52
C ALA A 64 3.61 -6.00 5.92
N GLY A 65 3.24 -6.75 6.97
CA GLY A 65 3.45 -6.34 8.37
C GLY A 65 4.93 -6.25 8.72
N VAL A 66 5.75 -7.20 8.26
CA VAL A 66 7.22 -7.13 8.43
C VAL A 66 7.77 -5.85 7.82
N GLY A 67 7.32 -5.47 6.63
CA GLY A 67 7.75 -4.24 5.98
C GLY A 67 7.30 -2.98 6.73
N ALA A 68 6.05 -2.93 7.17
CA ALA A 68 5.48 -1.75 7.81
C ALA A 68 5.90 -1.56 9.28
N GLU A 69 6.26 -2.64 9.99
CA GLU A 69 6.49 -2.60 11.44
C GLU A 69 7.97 -2.56 11.82
N LEU A 70 8.88 -3.02 10.97
CA LEU A 70 10.31 -3.00 11.28
C LEU A 70 10.88 -1.57 11.21
N PRO A 71 11.56 -1.08 12.27
CA PRO A 71 12.26 0.20 12.24
C PRO A 71 13.42 0.23 11.24
N ALA A 72 13.79 1.44 10.79
CA ALA A 72 14.89 1.68 9.84
C ALA A 72 14.73 0.98 8.48
N LEU A 73 13.51 0.57 8.15
CA LEU A 73 13.12 -0.02 6.88
C LEU A 73 11.94 0.77 6.31
N THR A 74 12.06 1.34 5.12
CA THR A 74 10.94 1.89 4.38
C THR A 74 10.31 0.81 3.51
N TYR A 75 9.00 0.60 3.63
CA TYR A 75 8.26 -0.41 2.88
C TYR A 75 7.54 0.18 1.65
N PHE A 76 7.71 -0.45 0.49
CA PHE A 76 7.07 -0.09 -0.76
C PHE A 76 6.32 -1.27 -1.38
N GLU A 77 5.17 -1.00 -2.00
CA GLU A 77 4.37 -1.97 -2.74
C GLU A 77 3.71 -1.32 -3.97
N PRO A 78 4.53 -0.98 -4.99
CA PRO A 78 4.04 -0.37 -6.22
C PRO A 78 3.27 -1.37 -7.10
N ALA A 79 2.38 -0.82 -7.94
CA ALA A 79 1.64 -1.54 -8.98
C ALA A 79 2.25 -1.31 -10.38
N TYR A 80 2.69 -0.09 -10.66
CA TYR A 80 3.06 0.33 -12.01
C TYR A 80 4.58 0.46 -12.18
N ALA A 81 5.07 0.24 -13.40
CA ALA A 81 6.52 0.20 -13.67
C ALA A 81 7.20 1.53 -13.33
N THR A 82 6.55 2.65 -13.63
CA THR A 82 7.06 4.00 -13.32
C THR A 82 7.14 4.26 -11.82
N GLU A 83 6.24 3.67 -11.02
CA GLU A 83 6.33 3.76 -9.56
C GLU A 83 7.57 3.03 -9.05
N VAL A 84 7.81 1.82 -9.55
CA VAL A 84 9.01 1.03 -9.21
C VAL A 84 10.28 1.83 -9.52
N ASP A 85 10.36 2.44 -10.71
CA ASP A 85 11.49 3.29 -11.10
C ASP A 85 11.72 4.42 -10.10
N TRP A 86 10.70 5.23 -9.85
CA TRP A 86 10.84 6.39 -8.96
C TRP A 86 11.19 6.01 -7.52
N LEU A 87 10.52 4.98 -6.98
CA LEU A 87 10.73 4.52 -5.62
C LEU A 87 12.10 3.86 -5.46
N LEU A 88 12.55 3.05 -6.42
CA LEU A 88 13.86 2.41 -6.38
C LEU A 88 14.98 3.46 -6.45
N CYS A 89 14.87 4.44 -7.35
CA CYS A 89 15.82 5.55 -7.40
C CYS A 89 15.86 6.32 -6.06
N ALA A 90 14.70 6.59 -5.45
CA ALA A 90 14.64 7.28 -4.17
C ALA A 90 15.24 6.44 -3.03
N ALA A 91 15.01 5.12 -3.01
CA ALA A 91 15.57 4.21 -2.03
C ALA A 91 17.10 4.16 -2.13
N LEU A 92 17.65 4.03 -3.35
CA LEU A 92 19.10 4.01 -3.59
C LEU A 92 19.79 5.33 -3.22
N ASP A 93 19.16 6.47 -3.55
CA ASP A 93 19.63 7.78 -3.09
C ASP A 93 19.60 7.88 -1.57
N GLY A 94 18.53 7.37 -0.94
CA GLY A 94 18.40 7.26 0.51
C GLY A 94 19.56 6.51 1.16
N LEU A 95 19.98 5.35 0.61
CA LEU A 95 21.11 4.58 1.17
C LEU A 95 22.43 5.35 1.21
N SER A 96 22.58 6.40 0.40
CA SER A 96 23.78 7.24 0.34
C SER A 96 23.80 8.34 1.41
N ARG A 97 22.69 8.51 2.15
CA ARG A 97 22.53 9.56 3.15
C ARG A 97 22.79 9.02 4.57
N PRO A 98 23.37 9.82 5.48
CA PRO A 98 23.62 9.39 6.85
C PRO A 98 22.35 8.97 7.60
N ASP A 99 21.22 9.64 7.32
CA ASP A 99 19.90 9.41 7.90
C ASP A 99 18.98 8.57 6.99
N GLY A 100 19.53 7.96 5.95
CA GLY A 100 18.80 7.07 5.06
C GLY A 100 18.32 5.80 5.75
N GLU A 101 17.29 5.16 5.21
CA GLU A 101 16.82 3.86 5.69
C GLU A 101 17.04 2.78 4.63
N SER A 102 17.08 1.52 5.06
CA SER A 102 16.96 0.39 4.14
C SER A 102 15.56 0.36 3.53
N ALA A 103 15.39 -0.30 2.38
CA ALA A 103 14.09 -0.38 1.71
C ALA A 103 13.68 -1.81 1.40
N TYR A 104 12.39 -2.09 1.53
CA TYR A 104 11.77 -3.36 1.15
C TYR A 104 10.65 -3.14 0.14
N PHE A 105 10.80 -3.72 -1.04
CA PHE A 105 9.80 -3.74 -2.09
C PHE A 105 9.06 -5.09 -2.09
N ARG A 106 7.75 -5.07 -1.86
CA ARG A 106 6.87 -6.21 -2.19
C ARG A 106 6.38 -6.03 -3.62
N LEU A 107 6.75 -6.95 -4.50
CA LEU A 107 6.47 -6.87 -5.93
C LEU A 107 5.73 -8.11 -6.42
N SER A 108 4.73 -7.91 -7.26
CA SER A 108 4.07 -8.98 -7.99
C SER A 108 4.68 -9.17 -9.38
N THR A 109 4.56 -10.38 -9.91
CA THR A 109 4.93 -10.72 -11.30
C THR A 109 3.74 -10.67 -12.27
N ARG A 110 2.52 -10.38 -11.77
CA ARG A 110 1.33 -10.23 -12.63
C ARG A 110 1.48 -9.00 -13.53
N PRO A 111 1.42 -9.15 -14.87
CA PRO A 111 1.40 -8.00 -15.77
C PRO A 111 0.15 -7.16 -15.57
N LEU A 112 0.31 -5.84 -15.43
CA LEU A 112 -0.80 -4.89 -15.28
C LEU A 112 -0.85 -3.91 -16.46
N ASP A 113 -2.06 -3.52 -16.85
CA ASP A 113 -2.28 -2.40 -17.76
C ASP A 113 -1.75 -1.11 -17.13
N GLN A 114 -0.90 -0.38 -17.87
CA GLN A 114 -0.27 0.86 -17.40
C GLN A 114 -1.14 2.10 -17.69
N ALA A 115 -2.23 1.97 -18.48
CA ALA A 115 -3.09 3.09 -18.86
C ALA A 115 -3.69 3.86 -17.67
N PRO A 116 -4.12 3.22 -16.55
CA PRO A 116 -4.64 3.96 -15.40
C PRO A 116 -3.61 4.88 -14.75
N PHE A 117 -2.34 4.45 -14.68
CA PHE A 117 -1.25 5.31 -14.19
C PHE A 117 -0.98 6.47 -15.15
N ALA A 118 -0.98 6.21 -16.47
CA ALA A 118 -0.82 7.25 -17.48
C ALA A 118 -1.93 8.31 -17.39
N ALA A 119 -3.19 7.88 -17.20
CA ALA A 119 -4.31 8.79 -16.98
C ALA A 119 -4.16 9.62 -15.70
N ALA A 120 -3.64 9.03 -14.61
CA ALA A 120 -3.30 9.78 -13.40
C ALA A 120 -2.18 10.78 -13.64
N ALA A 121 -1.16 10.43 -14.44
CA ALA A 121 -0.06 11.31 -14.80
C ALA A 121 -0.52 12.51 -15.65
N GLU A 122 -1.42 12.28 -16.61
CA GLU A 122 -2.04 13.35 -17.41
C GLU A 122 -2.86 14.30 -16.54
N ARG A 123 -3.64 13.75 -15.61
CA ARG A 123 -4.51 14.55 -14.73
C ARG A 123 -3.74 15.37 -13.69
N LEU A 124 -2.74 14.78 -13.05
CA LEU A 124 -2.00 15.41 -11.94
C LEU A 124 -0.75 16.16 -12.40
N GLY A 125 -0.21 15.81 -13.56
CA GLY A 125 1.13 16.18 -14.00
C GLY A 125 2.20 15.29 -13.38
N THR A 126 3.21 14.94 -14.17
CA THR A 126 4.26 13.97 -13.78
C THR A 126 5.00 14.34 -12.49
N ASP A 127 5.33 15.61 -12.30
CA ASP A 127 6.09 16.05 -11.12
C ASP A 127 5.27 15.93 -9.83
N GLU A 128 3.99 16.26 -9.89
CA GLU A 128 3.09 16.09 -8.74
C GLU A 128 2.84 14.61 -8.49
N LEU A 129 2.52 13.82 -9.51
CA LEU A 129 2.34 12.38 -9.36
C LEU A 129 3.58 11.72 -8.76
N ARG A 130 4.79 12.11 -9.20
CA ARG A 130 6.05 11.62 -8.61
C ARG A 130 6.17 11.99 -7.14
N ARG A 131 5.89 13.24 -6.75
CA ARG A 131 5.87 13.63 -5.33
C ARG A 131 4.88 12.76 -4.53
N GLN A 132 3.69 12.54 -5.08
CA GLN A 132 2.65 11.75 -4.41
C GLN A 132 3.07 10.28 -4.25
N VAL A 133 3.58 9.64 -5.30
CA VAL A 133 4.15 8.29 -5.28
C VAL A 133 5.23 8.16 -4.21
N LEU A 134 6.21 9.08 -4.20
CA LEU A 134 7.30 9.07 -3.21
C LEU A 134 6.83 9.33 -1.78
N SER A 135 5.69 10.01 -1.61
CA SER A 135 5.08 10.27 -0.30
C SER A 135 4.13 9.16 0.19
N GLY A 136 3.94 8.10 -0.60
CA GLY A 136 3.27 6.87 -0.17
C GLY A 136 1.94 6.55 -0.85
N GLY A 137 1.46 7.37 -1.79
CA GLY A 137 0.28 7.03 -2.59
C GLY A 137 -0.30 8.22 -3.33
N TYR A 138 -1.30 8.02 -4.19
CA TYR A 138 -1.99 9.06 -4.96
C TYR A 138 -3.43 8.64 -5.24
N GLN A 139 -4.28 9.59 -5.64
CA GLN A 139 -5.62 9.26 -6.13
C GLN A 139 -5.49 8.73 -7.56
N LEU A 140 -5.69 7.43 -7.77
CA LEU A 140 -5.60 6.76 -9.06
C LEU A 140 -6.82 7.11 -9.94
N ARG A 141 -8.01 7.05 -9.35
CA ARG A 141 -9.28 7.45 -9.98
C ARG A 141 -10.07 8.35 -9.03
N PRO A 142 -10.40 9.60 -9.40
CA PRO A 142 -11.31 10.41 -8.59
C PRO A 142 -12.75 9.87 -8.69
N ALA A 143 -13.54 10.07 -7.64
CA ALA A 143 -14.99 9.90 -7.74
C ALA A 143 -15.62 11.15 -8.37
N PRO A 144 -16.77 11.02 -9.05
CA PRO A 144 -17.70 12.12 -9.19
C PRO A 144 -18.11 12.67 -7.82
N LEU A 145 -18.31 13.99 -7.73
CA LEU A 145 -18.89 14.65 -6.57
C LEU A 145 -20.35 14.96 -6.89
N THR A 146 -21.19 13.92 -6.88
CA THR A 146 -22.64 14.05 -7.05
C THR A 146 -23.36 13.87 -5.71
N ASP A 147 -24.69 14.02 -5.71
CA ASP A 147 -25.53 13.74 -4.54
C ASP A 147 -25.74 12.22 -4.29
N ARG A 148 -25.07 11.36 -5.08
CA ARG A 148 -25.11 9.91 -4.89
C ARG A 148 -24.34 9.50 -3.64
N PRO A 149 -24.71 8.38 -2.99
CA PRO A 149 -23.86 7.76 -1.99
C PRO A 149 -22.48 7.48 -2.59
N GLY A 150 -21.42 7.62 -1.79
CA GLY A 150 -20.06 7.41 -2.28
C GLY A 150 -19.20 6.60 -1.33
N VAL A 151 -18.09 6.08 -1.86
CA VAL A 151 -17.12 5.24 -1.15
C VAL A 151 -15.71 5.56 -1.63
N THR A 152 -14.72 5.46 -0.75
CA THR A 152 -13.31 5.47 -1.16
C THR A 152 -12.74 4.06 -1.09
N LEU A 153 -12.35 3.53 -2.25
CA LEU A 153 -11.60 2.30 -2.37
C LEU A 153 -10.10 2.61 -2.19
N VAL A 154 -9.43 1.90 -1.30
CA VAL A 154 -7.98 2.02 -1.08
C VAL A 154 -7.31 0.72 -1.49
N THR A 155 -6.29 0.80 -2.33
CA THR A 155 -5.57 -0.38 -2.86
C THR A 155 -4.07 -0.19 -2.76
N THR A 156 -3.33 -1.28 -2.96
CA THR A 156 -1.87 -1.33 -2.97
C THR A 156 -1.41 -2.44 -3.92
N GLY A 157 -0.23 -2.30 -4.50
CA GLY A 157 0.37 -3.24 -5.43
C GLY A 157 -0.60 -3.84 -6.46
N VAL A 158 -0.62 -5.16 -6.52
CA VAL A 158 -1.29 -5.92 -7.58
C VAL A 158 -2.81 -5.85 -7.56
N MET A 159 -3.42 -5.28 -6.51
CA MET A 159 -4.87 -5.16 -6.37
C MET A 159 -5.45 -3.90 -7.02
N ALA A 160 -4.62 -3.07 -7.67
CA ALA A 160 -5.09 -1.87 -8.37
C ALA A 160 -6.16 -2.14 -9.45
N PRO A 161 -6.04 -3.18 -10.31
CA PRO A 161 -7.06 -3.50 -11.31
C PRO A 161 -8.41 -3.90 -10.70
N GLU A 162 -8.43 -4.72 -9.66
CA GLU A 162 -9.65 -5.16 -8.99
C GLU A 162 -10.39 -3.98 -8.35
N ALA A 163 -9.66 -3.05 -7.71
CA ALA A 163 -10.25 -1.84 -7.15
C ALA A 163 -10.82 -0.90 -8.22
N LEU A 164 -10.13 -0.74 -9.35
CA LEU A 164 -10.63 0.05 -10.49
C LEU A 164 -11.90 -0.58 -11.09
N ALA A 165 -11.90 -1.89 -11.31
CA ALA A 165 -13.06 -2.61 -11.83
C ALA A 165 -14.25 -2.52 -10.86
N ALA A 166 -14.00 -2.57 -9.55
CA ALA A 166 -15.04 -2.39 -8.55
C ALA A 166 -15.61 -0.97 -8.55
N ALA A 167 -14.77 0.05 -8.74
CA ALA A 167 -15.23 1.43 -8.85
C ALA A 167 -16.10 1.68 -10.08
N GLU A 168 -15.84 1.00 -11.21
CA GLU A 168 -16.72 1.06 -12.38
C GLU A 168 -18.06 0.36 -12.11
N ALA A 169 -18.05 -0.86 -11.57
CA ALA A 169 -19.27 -1.60 -11.23
C ALA A 169 -20.15 -0.85 -10.22
N LEU A 170 -19.54 -0.22 -9.21
CA LEU A 170 -20.26 0.62 -8.24
C LEU A 170 -20.92 1.83 -8.90
N GLY A 171 -20.28 2.42 -9.93
CA GLY A 171 -20.85 3.52 -10.70
C GLY A 171 -22.12 3.12 -11.46
N GLU A 172 -22.16 1.89 -11.98
CA GLU A 172 -23.35 1.29 -12.62
C GLU A 172 -24.50 1.10 -11.62
N GLU A 173 -24.17 0.79 -10.36
CA GLU A 173 -25.13 0.68 -9.24
C GLU A 173 -25.47 2.03 -8.59
N GLY A 174 -24.98 3.14 -9.14
CA GLY A 174 -25.29 4.49 -8.65
C GLY A 174 -24.52 4.92 -7.41
N VAL A 175 -23.36 4.32 -7.13
CA VAL A 175 -22.44 4.69 -6.04
C VAL A 175 -21.18 5.36 -6.60
N ASP A 176 -20.89 6.57 -6.13
CA ASP A 176 -19.69 7.32 -6.52
C ASP A 176 -18.44 6.74 -5.83
N ALA A 177 -17.57 6.07 -6.59
CA ALA A 177 -16.37 5.41 -6.06
C ALA A 177 -15.06 6.12 -6.46
N ALA A 178 -14.26 6.52 -5.46
CA ALA A 178 -12.89 6.98 -5.67
C ALA A 178 -11.93 5.80 -5.46
N VAL A 179 -10.79 5.79 -6.16
CA VAL A 179 -9.71 4.81 -5.96
C VAL A 179 -8.43 5.55 -5.57
N VAL A 180 -7.95 5.27 -4.36
CA VAL A 180 -6.67 5.72 -3.84
C VAL A 180 -5.70 4.55 -3.87
N HIS A 181 -4.55 4.73 -4.52
CA HIS A 181 -3.49 3.72 -4.58
C HIS A 181 -2.35 4.11 -3.65
N LEU A 182 -2.04 3.25 -2.68
CA LEU A 182 -0.93 3.42 -1.76
C LEU A 182 0.29 2.69 -2.31
N THR A 183 1.31 3.44 -2.71
CA THR A 183 2.62 2.90 -3.10
C THR A 183 3.48 2.54 -1.89
N SER A 184 3.16 3.11 -0.73
CA SER A 184 3.73 2.76 0.56
C SER A 184 2.69 2.96 1.67
N PRO A 185 2.03 1.87 2.11
CA PRO A 185 1.21 1.88 3.31
C PRO A 185 2.00 2.35 4.55
N ASP A 186 3.30 2.03 4.62
CA ASP A 186 4.20 2.41 5.70
C ASP A 186 4.43 3.93 5.79
N LEU A 187 4.88 4.59 4.71
CA LEU A 187 5.07 6.04 4.70
C LEU A 187 3.76 6.78 5.02
N THR A 188 2.64 6.25 4.52
CA THR A 188 1.31 6.80 4.78
C THR A 188 0.94 6.67 6.27
N TYR A 189 1.18 5.51 6.88
CA TYR A 189 0.99 5.28 8.31
C TYR A 189 1.90 6.15 9.18
N ARG A 190 3.19 6.25 8.84
CA ARG A 190 4.17 7.13 9.53
C ARG A 190 3.75 8.59 9.46
N SER A 191 3.26 9.05 8.30
CA SER A 191 2.73 10.41 8.15
C SER A 191 1.57 10.67 9.11
N TRP A 192 0.66 9.71 9.26
CA TRP A 192 -0.46 9.80 10.18
C TRP A 192 -0.02 9.76 11.65
N GLN A 193 0.74 8.75 12.06
CA GLN A 193 1.27 8.63 13.42
C GLN A 193 2.15 9.82 13.83
N GLY A 194 2.90 10.39 12.88
CA GLY A 194 3.72 11.57 13.08
C GLY A 194 2.94 12.78 13.60
N THR A 195 1.67 12.93 13.19
CA THR A 195 0.80 14.01 13.68
C THR A 195 0.51 13.88 15.18
N TYR A 196 0.23 12.66 15.67
CA TYR A 196 -0.01 12.42 17.08
C TYR A 196 1.27 12.48 17.90
N ARG A 197 2.38 11.95 17.39
CA ARG A 197 3.69 12.06 18.06
C ARG A 197 4.08 13.52 18.26
N ALA A 198 3.92 14.36 17.24
CA ALA A 198 4.16 15.79 17.33
C ALA A 198 3.23 16.48 18.34
N ALA A 199 1.93 16.17 18.31
CA ALA A 199 0.97 16.73 19.24
C ALA A 199 1.23 16.33 20.69
N ALA A 200 1.56 15.06 20.94
CA ALA A 200 1.90 14.53 22.25
C ALA A 200 3.18 15.17 22.80
N ALA A 201 4.24 15.26 21.98
CA ALA A 201 5.49 15.90 22.37
C ALA A 201 5.33 17.39 22.68
N ALA A 202 4.45 18.08 21.95
CA ALA A 202 4.20 19.51 22.13
C ALA A 202 3.12 19.81 23.19
N ALA A 203 2.50 18.79 23.79
CA ALA A 203 1.34 18.91 24.68
C ALA A 203 0.23 19.84 24.13
N THR A 204 0.11 19.93 22.80
CA THR A 204 -0.80 20.82 22.09
C THR A 204 -1.33 20.14 20.85
N VAL A 205 -2.56 20.47 20.45
CA VAL A 205 -3.16 19.88 19.25
C VAL A 205 -2.49 20.47 18.00
N VAL A 206 -1.58 19.71 17.40
CA VAL A 206 -0.98 20.05 16.11
C VAL A 206 -1.88 19.51 14.99
N ARG A 207 -2.67 20.39 14.35
CA ARG A 207 -3.49 20.02 13.19
C ARG A 207 -2.70 20.18 11.90
N ARG A 208 -1.97 19.13 11.51
CA ARG A 208 -1.36 19.03 10.17
C ARG A 208 -2.04 17.89 9.41
N PRO A 209 -2.43 18.07 8.14
CA PRO A 209 -3.01 16.99 7.36
C PRO A 209 -1.96 15.92 7.10
N SER A 210 -2.24 14.69 7.54
CA SER A 210 -1.45 13.52 7.17
C SER A 210 -1.59 13.19 5.68
N ARG A 211 -0.79 12.25 5.17
CA ARG A 211 -0.90 11.78 3.79
C ARG A 211 -2.32 11.35 3.43
N MET A 212 -2.99 10.58 4.29
CA MET A 212 -4.40 10.19 4.07
C MET A 212 -5.34 11.40 3.97
N HIS A 213 -5.14 12.44 4.79
CA HIS A 213 -5.96 13.66 4.71
C HIS A 213 -5.73 14.46 3.42
N GLN A 214 -4.57 14.31 2.78
CA GLN A 214 -4.26 14.93 1.48
C GLN A 214 -4.84 14.10 0.33
N LEU A 215 -4.89 12.77 0.49
CA LEU A 215 -5.45 11.84 -0.51
C LEU A 215 -6.97 11.82 -0.51
N ILE A 216 -7.60 12.01 0.66
CA ILE A 216 -9.06 12.05 0.83
C ILE A 216 -9.44 13.45 1.33
N PRO A 217 -9.92 14.33 0.42
CA PRO A 217 -10.21 15.71 0.75
C PRO A 217 -11.41 15.81 1.73
N PRO A 218 -11.55 16.91 2.48
CA PRO A 218 -12.56 17.06 3.54
C PRO A 218 -13.98 16.69 3.12
N GLU A 219 -14.38 17.07 1.91
CA GLU A 219 -15.69 16.79 1.32
C GLU A 219 -15.96 15.30 1.11
N GLU A 220 -14.94 14.44 1.01
CA GLU A 220 -15.10 13.00 0.80
C GLU A 220 -14.95 12.18 2.09
N ARG A 221 -14.48 12.76 3.19
CA ARG A 221 -14.17 12.01 4.45
C ARG A 221 -15.39 11.42 5.15
N HIS A 222 -16.60 11.87 4.80
CA HIS A 222 -17.83 11.28 5.29
C HIS A 222 -18.14 9.93 4.60
N ARG A 223 -17.53 9.66 3.44
CA ARG A 223 -17.71 8.41 2.70
C ARG A 223 -16.99 7.26 3.45
N PRO A 224 -17.60 6.07 3.54
CA PRO A 224 -16.89 4.90 4.04
C PRO A 224 -15.67 4.57 3.17
N VAL A 225 -14.72 3.86 3.78
CA VAL A 225 -13.52 3.33 3.13
C VAL A 225 -13.66 1.82 3.00
N VAL A 226 -13.24 1.28 1.86
CA VAL A 226 -12.99 -0.16 1.69
C VAL A 226 -11.55 -0.31 1.21
N SER A 227 -10.71 -1.01 1.97
CA SER A 227 -9.35 -1.29 1.52
C SER A 227 -9.24 -2.71 0.97
N VAL A 228 -8.37 -2.94 0.00
CA VAL A 228 -8.05 -4.28 -0.49
C VAL A 228 -6.54 -4.47 -0.58
N HIS A 229 -6.04 -5.61 -0.08
CA HIS A 229 -4.62 -5.94 -0.05
C HIS A 229 -4.38 -7.40 -0.44
N ASP A 230 -3.41 -7.65 -1.33
CA ASP A 230 -2.83 -8.98 -1.52
C ASP A 230 -1.82 -9.34 -0.39
N ALA A 231 -2.31 -9.19 0.84
CA ALA A 231 -1.68 -9.50 2.13
C ALA A 231 -2.78 -9.53 3.21
N SER A 232 -2.45 -9.76 4.47
CA SER A 232 -3.46 -9.75 5.55
C SER A 232 -4.24 -8.43 5.61
N SER A 233 -5.55 -8.51 5.84
CA SER A 233 -6.42 -7.33 5.96
C SER A 233 -5.98 -6.39 7.09
N HIS A 234 -5.33 -6.94 8.12
CA HIS A 234 -4.79 -6.20 9.27
C HIS A 234 -3.81 -5.09 8.84
N ALA A 235 -3.03 -5.30 7.77
CA ALA A 235 -2.00 -4.36 7.33
C ALA A 235 -2.57 -2.98 6.95
N LEU A 236 -3.84 -2.91 6.57
CA LEU A 236 -4.54 -1.67 6.20
C LEU A 236 -5.67 -1.29 7.17
N ALA A 237 -5.92 -2.06 8.23
CA ALA A 237 -7.06 -1.86 9.14
C ALA A 237 -7.11 -0.48 9.80
N TRP A 238 -5.96 0.19 9.93
CA TRP A 238 -5.81 1.53 10.51
C TRP A 238 -6.41 2.67 9.67
N LEU A 239 -6.71 2.45 8.38
CA LEU A 239 -7.14 3.51 7.46
C LEU A 239 -8.39 4.25 7.93
N GLY A 240 -9.39 3.53 8.47
CA GLY A 240 -10.60 4.16 9.02
C GLY A 240 -10.30 5.14 10.16
N ALA A 241 -9.39 4.77 11.06
CA ALA A 241 -8.93 5.66 12.12
C ALA A 241 -8.14 6.87 11.57
N ALA A 242 -7.44 6.70 10.45
CA ALA A 242 -6.66 7.77 9.85
C ALA A 242 -7.48 8.90 9.24
N VAL A 243 -8.67 8.60 8.72
CA VAL A 243 -9.57 9.59 8.11
C VAL A 243 -10.84 9.87 8.92
N GLY A 244 -11.10 9.06 9.96
CA GLY A 244 -12.26 9.21 10.83
C GLY A 244 -13.55 8.69 10.19
N SER A 245 -13.47 7.66 9.34
CA SER A 245 -14.60 7.09 8.62
C SER A 245 -14.78 5.60 8.96
N ARG A 246 -15.97 5.06 8.66
CA ARG A 246 -16.20 3.62 8.64
C ARG A 246 -15.23 2.97 7.65
N HIS A 247 -14.71 1.80 8.01
CA HIS A 247 -13.74 1.08 7.19
C HIS A 247 -14.03 -0.42 7.18
N ILE A 248 -14.06 -1.03 6.00
CA ILE A 248 -14.06 -2.49 5.81
C ILE A 248 -12.73 -2.90 5.16
N PRO A 249 -11.78 -3.50 5.90
CA PRO A 249 -10.54 -4.00 5.33
C PRO A 249 -10.73 -5.39 4.71
N LEU A 250 -10.39 -5.53 3.43
CA LEU A 250 -10.30 -6.80 2.72
C LEU A 250 -8.83 -7.20 2.55
N GLY A 251 -8.54 -8.48 2.76
CA GLY A 251 -7.21 -9.03 2.63
C GLY A 251 -7.20 -10.55 2.84
N VAL A 252 -6.02 -11.14 2.76
CA VAL A 252 -5.81 -12.58 2.83
C VAL A 252 -5.56 -13.01 4.27
N ASP A 253 -6.61 -13.45 4.96
CA ASP A 253 -6.57 -13.88 6.37
C ASP A 253 -6.71 -15.41 6.54
N ARG A 254 -6.28 -16.14 5.52
CA ARG A 254 -6.26 -17.60 5.47
C ARG A 254 -4.94 -18.09 4.89
N PHE A 255 -4.66 -19.38 5.06
CA PHE A 255 -3.55 -20.00 4.35
C PHE A 255 -3.83 -20.06 2.85
N GLY A 256 -2.75 -19.94 2.09
CA GLY A 256 -2.76 -19.99 0.65
C GLY A 256 -2.98 -21.40 0.09
N GLU A 257 -3.35 -21.47 -1.18
CA GLU A 257 -3.55 -22.70 -1.94
C GLU A 257 -3.20 -22.49 -3.42
N SER A 258 -3.11 -23.58 -4.19
CA SER A 258 -2.84 -23.50 -5.62
C SER A 258 -4.13 -23.30 -6.41
N GLY A 259 -4.15 -22.37 -7.35
CA GLY A 259 -5.32 -22.12 -8.18
C GLY A 259 -5.04 -21.14 -9.32
N THR A 260 -6.10 -20.66 -9.96
CA THR A 260 -6.00 -19.47 -10.83
C THR A 260 -6.06 -18.20 -9.98
N ILE A 261 -5.56 -17.08 -10.49
CA ILE A 261 -5.64 -15.78 -9.77
C ILE A 261 -7.09 -15.45 -9.41
N ALA A 262 -8.01 -15.64 -10.36
CA ALA A 262 -9.43 -15.37 -10.16
C ALA A 262 -10.04 -16.22 -9.03
N ASP A 263 -9.77 -17.53 -9.02
CA ASP A 263 -10.27 -18.43 -7.99
C ASP A 263 -9.71 -18.03 -6.62
N LEU A 264 -8.39 -17.80 -6.53
CA LEU A 264 -7.75 -17.46 -5.26
C LEU A 264 -8.23 -16.11 -4.71
N HIS A 265 -8.42 -15.11 -5.56
CA HIS A 265 -8.97 -13.82 -5.15
C HIS A 265 -10.40 -13.95 -4.60
N ALA A 266 -11.26 -14.74 -5.25
CA ALA A 266 -12.61 -15.00 -4.75
C ALA A 266 -12.61 -15.80 -3.44
N ILE A 267 -11.77 -16.83 -3.35
CA ILE A 267 -11.58 -17.69 -2.17
C ILE A 267 -11.07 -16.89 -0.96
N ALA A 268 -10.25 -15.87 -1.19
CA ALA A 268 -9.71 -14.98 -0.16
C ALA A 268 -10.60 -13.76 0.13
N GLY A 269 -11.68 -13.54 -0.63
CA GLY A 269 -12.56 -12.39 -0.43
C GLY A 269 -11.96 -11.05 -0.88
N ILE A 270 -11.07 -11.08 -1.87
CA ILE A 270 -10.39 -9.89 -2.41
C ILE A 270 -10.68 -9.68 -3.91
N SER A 271 -11.63 -10.42 -4.48
CA SER A 271 -12.03 -10.23 -5.87
C SER A 271 -12.75 -8.91 -6.08
N THR A 272 -12.89 -8.47 -7.34
CA THR A 272 -13.73 -7.33 -7.71
C THR A 272 -15.12 -7.41 -7.10
N GLY A 273 -15.76 -8.58 -7.13
CA GLY A 273 -17.11 -8.78 -6.57
C GLY A 273 -17.15 -8.60 -5.05
N ASP A 274 -16.11 -9.05 -4.35
CA ASP A 274 -16.01 -8.88 -2.89
C ASP A 274 -15.83 -7.41 -2.51
N ILE A 275 -15.02 -6.66 -3.27
CA ILE A 275 -14.85 -5.21 -3.08
C ILE A 275 -16.18 -4.47 -3.28
N VAL A 276 -16.93 -4.80 -4.33
CA VAL A 276 -18.25 -4.22 -4.59
C VAL A 276 -19.22 -4.52 -3.44
N ASN A 277 -19.32 -5.78 -3.01
CA ASN A 277 -20.20 -6.17 -1.92
C ASN A 277 -19.85 -5.45 -0.62
N ALA A 278 -18.57 -5.37 -0.26
CA ALA A 278 -18.10 -4.64 0.91
C ALA A 278 -18.45 -3.15 0.82
N ALA A 279 -18.27 -2.53 -0.34
CA ALA A 279 -18.61 -1.12 -0.55
C ALA A 279 -20.10 -0.86 -0.40
N LEU A 280 -20.97 -1.69 -0.99
CA LEU A 280 -22.43 -1.57 -0.85
C LEU A 280 -22.87 -1.72 0.61
N ILE A 281 -22.32 -2.69 1.35
CA ILE A 281 -22.57 -2.84 2.79
C ILE A 281 -22.15 -1.59 3.55
N ALA A 282 -20.92 -1.10 3.30
CA ALA A 282 -20.38 0.05 4.01
C ALA A 282 -21.20 1.33 3.76
N VAL A 283 -21.68 1.52 2.53
CA VAL A 283 -22.55 2.64 2.14
C VAL A 283 -23.92 2.51 2.82
N TYR A 284 -24.56 1.35 2.74
CA TYR A 284 -25.88 1.11 3.34
C TYR A 284 -25.88 1.41 4.84
N GLU A 285 -24.92 0.85 5.59
CA GLU A 285 -24.80 1.07 7.04
C GLU A 285 -24.44 2.51 7.42
N SER A 286 -23.83 3.28 6.51
CA SER A 286 -23.53 4.69 6.73
C SER A 286 -24.75 5.59 6.50
N THR A 287 -25.73 5.13 5.72
CA THR A 287 -26.99 5.86 5.49
C THR A 287 -28.07 5.61 6.54
N GLU A 288 -28.11 4.43 7.18
CA GLU A 288 -29.09 4.12 8.22
C GLU A 288 -28.64 4.48 9.65
N GLY A 289 -27.34 4.72 9.87
CA GLY A 289 -26.75 4.96 11.19
C GLY A 289 -26.63 6.41 11.65
N GLY A 290 -27.19 7.37 10.90
CA GLY A 290 -27.19 8.81 11.24
C GLY A 290 -28.55 9.29 11.73
#